data_AF-A0A3S1CQY1-F1
#
_entry.id   AF-A0A3S1CQY1-F1
#
_cell.length_a   1.000
_cell.length_b   1.000
_cell.length_c   1.000
_cell.angle_alpha   90.00
_cell.angle_beta   90.00
_cell.angle_gamma   90.00
#
_symmetry.space_group_name_H-M   'P 1'
#
loop_
_entity.id
_entity.type
_entity.pdbx_description
1 polymer ?
#
loop_
_entity_poly.entity_id
_entity_poly.type
_entity_poly.pdbx_seq_one_letter_code
_entity_poly.pdbx_strand_id
1 'polypeptide(L)'
;MAGTMLAICTALAQAHQEPAEAASGPNPLADKVRAVNSRFVDVKTAVSEGYSPIPCASGITGGAMGIHYVNGRYLKDDKIDIARPEAVMYEPMADGALKLVAVEYITSKGPASLDGQLFNFNSAPNRYG
;
A
#
# COMPACT_ATOMS: atom_id res chain seq x y z
N MET A 1 0.71 -31.86 -58.98
CA MET A 1 1.31 -31.51 -57.67
C MET A 1 0.48 -30.39 -57.07
N ALA A 2 -0.48 -30.71 -56.21
CA ALA A 2 -1.34 -29.75 -55.53
C ALA A 2 -0.84 -29.63 -54.08
N GLY A 3 -0.31 -28.45 -53.71
CA GLY A 3 0.22 -28.17 -52.39
C GLY A 3 -0.88 -27.65 -51.46
N THR A 4 -1.12 -28.37 -50.38
CA THR A 4 -2.06 -28.00 -49.32
C THR A 4 -1.49 -26.85 -48.49
N MET A 5 -2.15 -25.69 -48.45
CA MET A 5 -1.80 -24.61 -47.53
C MET A 5 -2.25 -24.96 -46.12
N LEU A 6 -1.29 -25.04 -45.19
CA LEU A 6 -1.53 -25.24 -43.76
C LEU A 6 -1.92 -23.89 -43.13
N ALA A 7 -3.18 -23.75 -42.72
CA ALA A 7 -3.64 -22.59 -41.96
C ALA A 7 -3.13 -22.69 -40.51
N ILE A 8 -2.20 -21.81 -40.13
CA ILE A 8 -1.72 -21.69 -38.75
C ILE A 8 -2.66 -20.70 -38.04
N CYS A 9 -3.58 -21.23 -37.23
CA CYS A 9 -4.36 -20.43 -36.30
C CYS A 9 -3.47 -20.06 -35.11
N THR A 10 -2.87 -18.87 -35.13
CA THR A 10 -2.25 -18.27 -33.94
C THR A 10 -3.35 -17.88 -32.96
N ALA A 11 -3.59 -18.70 -31.94
CA ALA A 11 -4.38 -18.31 -30.79
C ALA A 11 -3.56 -17.33 -29.94
N LEU A 12 -3.88 -16.04 -30.02
CA LEU A 12 -3.42 -15.05 -29.05
C LEU A 12 -4.09 -15.38 -27.71
N ALA A 13 -3.34 -15.98 -26.79
CA ALA A 13 -3.75 -16.09 -25.39
C ALA A 13 -3.79 -14.69 -24.78
N GLN A 14 -4.97 -14.06 -24.78
CA GLN A 14 -5.21 -12.86 -23.99
C GLN A 14 -5.18 -13.25 -22.52
N ALA A 15 -4.10 -12.89 -21.83
CA ALA A 15 -4.08 -12.90 -20.37
C ALA A 15 -5.17 -11.92 -19.91
N HIS A 16 -6.29 -12.47 -19.42
CA HIS A 16 -7.27 -11.70 -18.66
C HIS A 16 -6.58 -11.22 -17.38
N GLN A 17 -6.05 -10.00 -17.41
CA GLN A 17 -5.93 -9.23 -16.18
C GLN A 17 -7.35 -8.81 -15.83
N GLU A 18 -8.02 -9.62 -15.00
CA GLU A 18 -9.22 -9.19 -14.31
C GLU A 18 -8.88 -7.87 -13.61
N PRO A 19 -9.51 -6.74 -13.98
CA PRO A 19 -9.36 -5.53 -13.19
C PRO A 19 -9.83 -5.87 -11.78
N ALA A 20 -9.00 -5.60 -10.78
CA ALA A 20 -9.41 -5.72 -9.39
C ALA A 20 -10.65 -4.84 -9.22
N GLU A 21 -11.81 -5.47 -9.15
CA GLU A 21 -13.07 -4.78 -8.97
C GLU A 21 -12.99 -4.08 -7.62
N ALA A 22 -12.91 -2.75 -7.64
CA ALA A 22 -12.94 -1.96 -6.43
C ALA A 22 -14.25 -2.30 -5.73
N ALA A 23 -14.17 -3.01 -4.61
CA ALA A 23 -15.31 -3.40 -3.82
C ALA A 23 -16.13 -2.13 -3.51
N SER A 24 -17.24 -1.96 -4.24
CA SER A 24 -18.03 -0.72 -4.23
C SER A 24 -19.03 -0.67 -3.07
N GLY A 25 -18.80 -1.48 -2.04
CA GLY A 25 -19.60 -1.54 -0.82
C GLY A 25 -19.03 -0.62 0.29
N PRO A 26 -19.80 -0.38 1.37
CA PRO A 26 -19.30 0.35 2.53
C PRO A 26 -17.99 -0.26 3.04
N ASN A 27 -17.00 0.59 3.33
CA ASN A 27 -15.76 0.16 3.99
C ASN A 27 -15.58 0.93 5.31
N PRO A 28 -16.26 0.49 6.39
CA PRO A 28 -16.30 1.22 7.65
C PRO A 28 -14.92 1.44 8.28
N LEU A 29 -14.00 0.47 8.12
CA LEU A 29 -12.63 0.65 8.60
C LEU A 29 -11.91 1.75 7.82
N ALA A 30 -11.97 1.73 6.49
CA ALA A 30 -11.33 2.78 5.69
C ALA A 30 -11.91 4.17 5.97
N ASP A 31 -13.22 4.28 6.21
CA ASP A 31 -13.86 5.54 6.63
C ASP A 31 -13.33 6.02 7.98
N LYS A 32 -13.27 5.13 8.97
CA LYS A 32 -12.74 5.46 10.31
C LYS A 32 -11.26 5.85 10.25
N VAL A 33 -10.45 5.10 9.49
CA VAL A 33 -9.03 5.39 9.28
C VAL A 33 -8.85 6.78 8.64
N ARG A 34 -9.63 7.11 7.60
CA ARG A 34 -9.61 8.44 6.98
C ARG A 34 -9.98 9.54 7.96
N ALA A 35 -11.05 9.35 8.74
CA ALA A 35 -11.52 10.36 9.69
C ALA A 35 -10.46 10.65 10.77
N VAL A 36 -9.94 9.60 11.42
CA VAL A 36 -8.97 9.71 12.52
C VAL A 36 -7.62 10.26 12.04
N ASN A 37 -7.22 9.96 10.81
CA ASN A 37 -5.92 10.34 10.26
C ASN A 37 -5.94 11.54 9.31
N SER A 38 -7.08 12.25 9.21
CA SER A 38 -7.26 13.42 8.33
C SER A 38 -6.23 14.55 8.54
N ARG A 39 -5.67 14.66 9.75
CA ARG A 39 -4.60 15.60 10.08
C ARG A 39 -3.30 15.40 9.28
N PHE A 40 -3.06 14.18 8.79
CA PHE A 40 -1.90 13.85 7.94
C PHE A 40 -2.10 14.27 6.48
N VAL A 41 -3.20 14.93 6.11
CA VAL A 41 -3.28 15.61 4.82
C VAL A 41 -2.18 16.68 4.71
N ASP A 42 -1.82 17.33 5.83
CA ASP A 42 -0.61 18.15 5.90
C ASP A 42 0.58 17.30 6.36
N VAL A 43 1.55 17.12 5.46
CA VAL A 43 2.82 16.42 5.74
C VAL A 43 3.56 16.99 6.95
N LYS A 44 3.42 18.29 7.24
CA LYS A 44 4.05 18.92 8.40
C LYS A 44 3.56 18.33 9.72
N THR A 45 2.28 17.91 9.77
CA THR A 45 1.73 17.20 10.94
C THR A 45 2.48 15.89 11.15
N ALA A 46 2.69 15.10 10.10
CA ALA A 46 3.44 13.85 10.18
C ALA A 46 4.88 14.10 10.66
N VAL A 47 5.58 15.09 10.08
CA VAL A 47 6.93 15.46 10.53
C VAL A 47 6.94 15.88 12.00
N SER A 48 5.97 16.68 12.45
CA SER A 48 5.86 17.11 13.85
C SER A 48 5.55 15.98 14.82
N GLU A 49 4.84 14.94 14.38
CA GLU A 49 4.54 13.73 15.16
C GLU A 49 5.70 12.71 15.16
N GLY A 50 6.83 13.04 14.49
CA GLY A 50 8.05 12.25 14.49
C GLY A 50 8.18 11.26 13.34
N TYR A 51 7.37 11.41 12.28
CA TYR A 51 7.51 10.62 11.07
C TYR A 51 8.63 11.20 10.20
N SER A 52 9.47 10.33 9.65
CA SER A 52 10.60 10.72 8.79
C SER A 52 10.52 10.03 7.43
N PRO A 53 10.86 10.72 6.33
CA PRO A 53 10.82 10.12 5.01
C PRO A 53 11.86 9.02 4.91
N ILE A 54 11.46 7.88 4.37
CA ILE A 54 12.36 6.82 3.94
C ILE A 54 12.20 6.63 2.42
N PRO A 55 13.30 6.47 1.68
CA PRO A 55 13.21 6.05 0.29
C PRO A 55 12.72 4.61 0.26
N CYS A 56 11.41 4.41 0.10
CA CYS A 56 10.86 3.08 -0.14
C CYS A 56 11.07 2.71 -1.60
N ALA A 57 11.76 1.60 -1.83
CA ALA A 57 12.05 1.09 -3.15
C ALA A 57 10.75 0.75 -3.89
N SER A 58 10.52 1.41 -5.02
CA SER A 58 9.60 0.91 -6.04
C SER A 58 9.94 -0.56 -6.34
N GLY A 59 8.95 -1.43 -6.37
CA GLY A 59 9.16 -2.82 -6.80
C GLY A 59 9.80 -2.89 -8.20
N ILE A 60 10.42 -4.03 -8.53
CA ILE A 60 11.10 -4.31 -9.81
C ILE A 60 10.26 -3.95 -11.05
N THR A 61 8.93 -3.97 -10.92
CA THR A 61 7.97 -3.67 -11.98
C THR A 61 7.72 -2.18 -12.23
N GLY A 62 8.33 -1.28 -11.47
CA GLY A 62 8.28 0.17 -11.72
C GLY A 62 6.90 0.78 -11.45
N GLY A 63 6.78 1.53 -10.36
CA GLY A 63 5.62 2.34 -10.05
C GLY A 63 5.99 3.42 -9.02
N ALA A 64 5.45 4.62 -9.18
CA ALA A 64 5.61 5.71 -8.24
C ALA A 64 4.84 5.38 -6.95
N MET A 65 5.48 4.69 -6.00
CA MET A 65 4.84 4.29 -4.74
C MET A 65 4.64 5.45 -3.75
N GLY A 66 4.99 6.68 -4.15
CA GLY A 66 5.04 7.80 -3.22
C GLY A 66 6.22 7.72 -2.26
N ILE A 67 6.20 8.59 -1.25
CA ILE A 67 7.22 8.74 -0.22
C ILE A 67 6.60 8.25 1.09
N HIS A 68 7.15 7.16 1.64
CA HIS A 68 6.81 6.71 2.98
C HIS A 68 7.44 7.61 4.02
N TYR A 69 6.62 8.13 4.92
CA TYR A 69 7.03 8.76 6.15
C TYR A 69 6.73 7.78 7.28
N VAL A 70 7.77 7.35 7.99
CA VAL A 70 7.69 6.29 8.99
C VAL A 70 7.96 6.82 10.38
N ASN A 71 7.18 6.38 11.36
CA ASN A 71 7.44 6.64 12.76
C ASN A 71 8.19 5.46 13.39
N GLY A 72 9.51 5.60 13.53
CA GLY A 72 10.35 4.53 14.06
C GLY A 72 10.07 4.16 15.52
N ARG A 73 9.36 5.01 16.28
CA ARG A 73 8.89 4.69 17.64
C ARG A 73 7.69 3.75 17.60
N TYR A 74 6.71 4.02 16.74
CA TYR A 74 5.52 3.17 16.60
C TYR A 74 5.87 1.80 16.02
N LEU A 75 6.79 1.73 15.04
CA LEU A 75 7.29 0.45 14.52
C LEU A 75 7.91 -0.48 15.56
N LYS A 76 8.36 0.05 16.71
CA LYS A 76 9.06 -0.70 17.75
C LYS A 76 8.23 -0.91 19.02
N ASP A 77 7.04 -0.32 19.10
CA ASP A 77 6.24 -0.38 20.33
C ASP A 77 5.25 -1.56 20.38
N ASP A 78 5.16 -2.33 19.27
CA ASP A 78 4.28 -3.47 19.06
C ASP A 78 2.77 -3.17 19.19
N LYS A 79 2.38 -1.89 19.17
CA LYS A 79 0.98 -1.48 19.36
C LYS A 79 0.37 -1.09 18.03
N ILE A 80 -0.78 -1.69 17.74
CA ILE A 80 -1.64 -1.25 16.65
C ILE A 80 -2.66 -0.25 17.21
N ASP A 81 -2.54 1.00 16.80
CA ASP A 81 -3.44 2.10 17.19
C ASP A 81 -3.91 2.84 15.93
N ILE A 82 -5.22 2.86 15.71
CA ILE A 82 -5.83 3.50 14.54
C ILE A 82 -5.48 4.99 14.39
N ALA A 83 -5.11 5.67 15.47
CA ALA A 83 -4.69 7.06 15.43
C ALA A 83 -3.19 7.24 15.20
N ARG A 84 -2.39 6.18 15.33
CA ARG A 84 -0.93 6.24 15.26
C ARG A 84 -0.42 5.16 14.31
N PRO A 85 -0.67 5.28 12.99
CA PRO A 85 -0.14 4.35 12.01
C PRO A 85 1.39 4.36 12.01
N GLU A 86 2.02 3.23 11.70
CA GLU A 86 3.48 3.14 11.64
C GLU A 86 4.07 3.88 10.44
N ALA A 87 3.33 3.98 9.34
CA ALA A 87 3.70 4.80 8.19
C ALA A 87 2.52 5.58 7.60
N VAL A 88 2.83 6.71 6.98
CA VAL A 88 1.94 7.47 6.12
C VAL A 88 2.64 7.72 4.79
N MET A 89 1.89 7.71 3.69
CA MET A 89 2.46 7.72 2.34
C MET A 89 1.93 8.89 1.55
N TYR A 90 2.83 9.63 0.91
CA TYR A 90 2.48 10.79 0.10
C TYR A 90 2.92 10.64 -1.34
N GLU A 91 2.08 11.09 -2.28
CA GLU A 91 2.43 11.20 -3.68
C GLU A 91 2.85 12.65 -4.00
N PRO A 92 4.03 12.87 -4.62
CA PRO A 92 4.40 14.17 -5.16
C PRO A 92 3.47 14.57 -6.31
N MET A 93 2.86 15.75 -6.18
CA MET A 93 2.01 16.35 -7.21
C MET A 93 2.84 17.20 -8.17
N ALA A 94 2.26 17.53 -9.34
CA ALA A 94 2.95 18.31 -10.38
C ALA A 94 3.38 19.72 -9.92
N ASP A 95 2.70 20.29 -8.92
CA ASP A 95 3.01 21.58 -8.30
C ASP A 95 4.02 21.48 -7.13
N GLY A 96 4.52 20.27 -6.85
CA GLY A 96 5.43 19.99 -5.75
C GLY A 96 4.74 19.77 -4.39
N ALA A 97 3.41 19.84 -4.32
CA ALA A 97 2.68 19.48 -3.11
C ALA A 97 2.76 17.96 -2.86
N LEU A 98 2.55 17.57 -1.60
CA LEU A 98 2.48 16.16 -1.20
C LEU A 98 1.03 15.80 -0.87
N LYS A 99 0.47 14.85 -1.62
CA LYS A 99 -0.89 14.33 -1.40
C LYS A 99 -0.83 13.06 -0.57
N LEU A 100 -1.53 13.03 0.57
CA LEU A 100 -1.69 11.80 1.35
C LEU A 100 -2.46 10.76 0.52
N VAL A 101 -1.84 9.58 0.31
CA VAL A 101 -2.42 8.49 -0.50
C VAL A 101 -2.67 7.22 0.31
N ALA A 102 -1.95 7.01 1.42
CA ALA A 102 -2.18 5.88 2.31
C ALA A 102 -1.71 6.14 3.75
N VAL A 103 -2.24 5.35 4.67
CA VAL A 103 -1.62 5.07 5.98
C VAL A 103 -1.42 3.56 6.09
N GLU A 104 -0.36 3.14 6.77
CA GLU A 104 -0.01 1.73 6.91
C GLU A 104 0.15 1.38 8.38
N TYR A 105 -0.46 0.27 8.78
CA TYR A 105 -0.28 -0.33 10.09
C TYR A 105 0.63 -1.55 9.95
N ILE A 106 1.72 -1.58 10.71
CA ILE A 106 2.81 -2.55 10.55
C ILE A 106 3.18 -3.09 11.93
N THR A 107 3.28 -4.41 12.05
CA THR A 107 3.79 -5.06 13.26
C THR A 107 4.60 -6.30 12.90
N SER A 108 5.65 -6.57 13.69
CA SER A 108 6.45 -7.80 13.59
C SER A 108 5.83 -8.97 14.35
N LYS A 109 4.74 -8.73 15.09
CA LYS A 109 4.00 -9.75 15.86
C LYS A 109 2.71 -10.13 15.15
N GLY A 110 2.33 -11.40 15.23
CA GLY A 110 1.10 -11.88 14.61
C GLY A 110 0.50 -13.11 15.29
N PRO A 111 -0.76 -13.45 14.95
CA PRO A 111 -1.64 -12.75 14.00
C PRO A 111 -2.12 -11.38 14.53
N ALA A 112 -2.31 -10.41 13.62
CA ALA A 112 -2.70 -9.04 13.95
C ALA A 112 -3.94 -8.61 13.15
N SER A 113 -4.73 -7.71 13.72
CA SER A 113 -5.90 -7.12 13.09
C SER A 113 -6.14 -5.69 13.58
N LEU A 114 -6.89 -4.93 12.80
CA LEU A 114 -7.40 -3.60 13.17
C LEU A 114 -8.91 -3.58 12.94
N ASP A 115 -9.68 -3.30 14.00
CA ASP A 115 -11.14 -3.40 14.02
C ASP A 115 -11.68 -4.70 13.37
N GLY A 116 -11.01 -5.83 13.63
CA GLY A 116 -11.39 -7.14 13.10
C GLY A 116 -10.92 -7.43 11.66
N GLN A 117 -10.35 -6.46 10.94
CA GLN A 117 -9.72 -6.72 9.65
C GLN A 117 -8.31 -7.29 9.83
N LEU A 118 -8.07 -8.49 9.32
CA LEU A 118 -6.77 -9.15 9.37
C LEU A 118 -5.73 -8.41 8.55
N PHE A 119 -4.50 -8.38 9.07
CA PHE A 119 -3.37 -7.83 8.34
C PHE A 119 -2.87 -8.82 7.30
N ASN A 120 -2.25 -8.29 6.24
CA ASN A 120 -1.48 -9.11 5.32
C ASN A 120 -0.30 -9.73 6.08
N PHE A 121 -0.28 -11.05 6.18
CA PHE A 121 0.74 -11.79 6.90
C PHE A 121 1.82 -12.31 5.95
N ASN A 122 3.07 -11.93 6.19
CA ASN A 122 4.24 -12.43 5.46
C ASN A 122 5.04 -13.38 6.37
N SER A 123 4.92 -14.70 6.16
CA SER A 123 5.61 -15.70 6.99
C SER A 123 7.14 -15.62 6.85
N ALA A 124 7.85 -15.99 7.91
CA ALA A 124 9.30 -16.11 7.88
C ALA A 124 9.74 -17.35 7.04
N PRO A 125 10.90 -17.30 6.37
CA PRO A 125 11.78 -16.14 6.22
C PRO A 125 11.22 -15.10 5.24
N ASN A 126 11.38 -13.81 5.54
CA ASN A 126 11.00 -12.73 4.65
C ASN A 126 12.10 -11.65 4.61
N ARG A 127 11.97 -10.66 3.72
CA ARG A 127 12.98 -9.61 3.53
C ARG A 127 13.13 -8.63 4.71
N TYR A 128 12.25 -8.72 5.71
CA TYR A 128 12.18 -7.82 6.86
C TYR A 128 12.77 -8.43 8.14
N GLY A 129 13.14 -9.73 8.12
CA GLY A 129 13.70 -10.47 9.27
C GLY A 129 12.81 -11.63 9.69
#